data_AF-A0A2M9ZDN7-F1
#
_entry.id   AF-A0A2M9ZDN7-F1
#
_cell.length_a   1.000
_cell.length_b   1.000
_cell.length_c   1.000
_cell.angle_alpha   90.00
_cell.angle_beta   90.00
_cell.angle_gamma   90.00
#
_symmetry.space_group_name_H-M   'P 1'
#
loop_
_entity.id
_entity.type
_entity.pdbx_description
1 polymer ?
#
loop_
_entity_poly.entity_id
_entity_poly.type
_entity_poly.pdbx_seq_one_letter_code
_entity_poly.pdbx_strand_id
1 'polypeptide(L)'
;MDFMSDALYSGRRFRILNIIDDCGRLAIASKPKFSITSERLVRMLNEVSETYYLPKQIIVDNGPEFTSKTFLKWASEKGSIFIYHTGQTN
;
A
#
# COMPACT_ATOMS: atom_id res chain seq x y z
N MET A 1 -4.97 2.31 -2.62
CA MET A 1 -4.23 1.10 -2.20
C MET A 1 -5.03 0.41 -1.13
N ASP A 2 -5.09 -0.91 -1.15
CA ASP A 2 -5.80 -1.70 -0.16
C ASP A 2 -5.12 -3.04 0.08
N PHE A 3 -5.60 -3.77 1.08
CA PHE A 3 -5.27 -5.16 1.28
C PHE A 3 -6.48 -6.06 1.05
N MET A 4 -6.28 -7.10 0.24
CA MET A 4 -7.21 -8.22 0.14
C MET A 4 -6.62 -9.44 0.86
N SER A 5 -7.45 -10.25 1.53
CA SER A 5 -7.03 -11.49 2.16
C SER A 5 -7.58 -12.70 1.41
N ASP A 6 -6.79 -13.77 1.34
CA ASP A 6 -7.20 -15.03 0.73
C ASP A 6 -6.47 -16.21 1.41
N ALA A 7 -6.80 -17.45 1.04
CA ALA A 7 -6.19 -18.66 1.57
C ALA A 7 -5.82 -19.65 0.46
N LEU A 8 -4.67 -20.30 0.61
CA LEU A 8 -4.33 -21.45 -0.22
C LEU A 8 -5.28 -22.62 0.08
N TYR A 9 -5.34 -23.60 -0.82
CA TYR A 9 -6.08 -24.85 -0.58
C TYR A 9 -5.69 -25.54 0.74
N SER A 10 -4.43 -25.40 1.18
CA SER A 10 -3.95 -25.90 2.48
C SER A 10 -4.47 -25.13 3.70
N GLY A 11 -5.32 -24.11 3.53
CA GLY A 11 -5.85 -23.26 4.59
C GLY A 11 -4.91 -22.13 5.02
N ARG A 12 -3.68 -22.08 4.50
CA ARG A 12 -2.72 -21.02 4.83
C ARG A 12 -3.16 -19.68 4.23
N ARG A 13 -3.45 -18.71 5.10
CA ARG A 13 -3.86 -17.35 4.71
C ARG A 13 -2.70 -16.51 4.22
N PHE A 14 -2.98 -15.64 3.25
CA PHE A 14 -2.07 -14.61 2.76
C PHE A 14 -2.84 -13.33 2.48
N ARG A 15 -2.12 -12.21 2.36
CA ARG A 15 -2.66 -10.92 1.96
C ARG A 15 -2.03 -10.45 0.67
N ILE A 16 -2.79 -9.71 -0.12
CA ILE A 16 -2.35 -9.09 -1.35
C ILE A 16 -2.44 -7.58 -1.15
N LEU A 17 -1.31 -6.90 -1.31
CA LEU A 17 -1.29 -5.44 -1.46
C LEU A 17 -1.67 -5.10 -2.90
N ASN A 18 -2.72 -4.32 -3.12
CA ASN A 18 -3.05 -3.79 -4.44
C ASN A 18 -2.72 -2.30 -4.53
N ILE A 19 -2.06 -1.95 -5.62
CA ILE A 19 -1.70 -0.57 -5.98
C ILE A 19 -2.32 -0.28 -7.33
N ILE A 20 -3.21 0.70 -7.34
CA ILE A 20 -3.96 1.13 -8.51
C ILE A 20 -3.76 2.64 -8.64
N ASP A 21 -3.45 3.09 -9.84
CA ASP A 21 -3.59 4.49 -10.22
C ASP A 21 -4.99 4.72 -10.77
N ASP A 22 -5.78 5.48 -10.02
CA ASP A 22 -7.17 5.79 -10.34
C ASP A 22 -7.29 6.74 -11.55
N CYS A 23 -6.32 7.65 -11.72
CA CYS A 23 -6.33 8.62 -12.82
C CYS A 23 -6.06 7.93 -14.16
N GLY A 24 -5.00 7.12 -14.21
CA GLY A 24 -4.61 6.36 -15.40
C GLY A 24 -5.37 5.05 -15.60
N ARG A 25 -6.26 4.66 -14.67
CA ARG A 25 -6.92 3.34 -14.62
C ARG A 25 -5.95 2.18 -14.78
N LEU A 26 -4.79 2.28 -14.13
CA LEU A 26 -3.71 1.30 -14.23
C LEU A 26 -3.60 0.48 -12.94
N ALA A 27 -3.60 -0.85 -13.07
CA ALA A 27 -3.19 -1.74 -12.01
C ALA A 27 -1.65 -1.77 -11.94
N ILE A 28 -1.07 -0.96 -11.04
CA ILE A 28 0.39 -0.81 -10.89
C ILE A 28 1.02 -2.09 -10.35
N ALA A 29 0.44 -2.67 -9.30
CA ALA A 29 1.00 -3.87 -8.68
C ALA A 29 -0.03 -4.62 -7.82
N SER A 30 0.07 -5.95 -7.84
CA SER A 30 -0.54 -6.85 -6.85
C SER A 30 0.54 -7.72 -6.24
N LYS A 31 0.77 -7.61 -4.92
CA LYS A 31 1.87 -8.28 -4.23
C LYS A 31 1.33 -9.24 -3.14
N PRO A 32 1.19 -10.55 -3.44
CA PRO A 32 0.79 -11.55 -2.44
C PRO A 32 1.93 -11.87 -1.47
N LYS A 33 1.65 -11.86 -0.15
CA LYS A 33 2.58 -12.28 0.92
C LYS A 33 1.82 -12.87 2.11
N PHE A 34 2.45 -13.82 2.81
CA PHE A 34 1.91 -14.39 4.04
C PHE A 34 1.90 -13.42 5.23
N SER A 35 2.81 -12.44 5.23
CA SER A 35 2.83 -11.34 6.20
C SER A 35 3.42 -10.10 5.56
N ILE A 36 2.75 -8.97 5.77
CA ILE A 36 3.12 -7.65 5.28
C ILE A 36 3.20 -6.73 6.49
N THR A 37 4.41 -6.54 7.01
CA THR A 37 4.68 -5.48 8.01
C THR A 37 4.82 -4.13 7.31
N SER A 38 4.83 -3.04 8.07
CA SER A 38 5.04 -1.70 7.49
C SER A 38 6.38 -1.54 6.79
N GLU A 39 7.44 -2.18 7.29
CA GLU A 39 8.77 -2.16 6.66
C GLU A 39 8.71 -2.87 5.30
N ARG A 40 7.97 -3.97 5.24
CA ARG A 40 7.77 -4.72 4.01
C ARG A 40 6.92 -3.94 3.01
N LEU A 41 5.89 -3.25 3.48
CA LEU A 41 5.08 -2.34 2.68
C LEU A 41 5.98 -1.25 2.04
N VAL A 42 6.76 -0.54 2.84
CA VAL A 42 7.70 0.49 2.35
C VAL A 42 8.68 -0.07 1.33
N ARG A 43 9.23 -1.27 1.56
CA ARG A 43 10.10 -1.93 0.57
C ARG A 43 9.37 -2.18 -0.75
N MET A 44 8.15 -2.73 -0.71
CA MET A 44 7.36 -2.96 -1.93
C MET A 44 7.04 -1.66 -2.67
N LEU A 45 6.79 -0.57 -1.96
CA LEU A 45 6.57 0.74 -2.56
C LEU A 45 7.83 1.34 -3.20
N ASN A 46 9.00 1.14 -2.57
CA ASN A 46 10.27 1.52 -3.17
C ASN A 46 10.54 0.74 -4.46
N GLU A 47 10.32 -0.57 -4.46
CA GLU A 47 10.44 -1.42 -5.67
C GLU A 47 9.50 -0.93 -6.79
N VAL A 48 8.27 -0.54 -6.46
CA VAL A 48 7.33 0.03 -7.44
C VAL A 48 7.80 1.39 -7.96
N SER A 49 8.40 2.21 -7.10
CA SER A 49 8.90 3.54 -7.46
C SER A 49 10.11 3.53 -8.42
N GLU A 50 10.75 2.37 -8.60
CA GLU A 50 11.81 2.20 -9.60
C GLU A 50 11.25 2.18 -11.04
N THR A 51 9.98 1.80 -11.21
CA THR A 51 9.33 1.68 -12.53
C THR A 51 8.27 2.76 -12.74
N TYR A 52 7.57 3.17 -11.69
CA TYR A 52 6.47 4.12 -11.76
C TYR A 52 6.79 5.39 -10.96
N TYR A 53 6.27 6.52 -11.43
CA TYR A 53 6.37 7.77 -10.67
C TYR A 53 5.60 7.67 -9.35
N LEU A 54 6.15 8.32 -8.31
CA LEU A 54 5.45 8.43 -7.04
C LEU A 54 4.23 9.34 -7.16
N PRO A 55 3.08 8.94 -6.62
CA PRO A 55 1.88 9.77 -6.67
C PRO A 55 2.01 10.93 -5.68
N LYS A 56 1.24 12.00 -5.93
CA LYS A 56 1.11 13.11 -4.96
C LYS A 56 0.25 12.73 -3.75
N GLN A 57 -0.66 11.79 -3.94
CA GLN A 57 -1.64 11.39 -2.95
C GLN A 57 -1.84 9.88 -2.98
N ILE A 58 -2.01 9.28 -1.81
CA ILE A 58 -2.30 7.87 -1.62
C ILE A 58 -3.57 7.77 -0.78
N ILE A 59 -4.56 7.04 -1.30
CA ILE A 59 -5.78 6.70 -0.57
C ILE A 59 -5.65 5.25 -0.08
N VAL A 60 -5.90 5.03 1.21
CA VAL A 60 -5.71 3.76 1.92
C VAL A 60 -6.84 3.51 2.91
N ASP A 61 -7.01 2.26 3.35
CA ASP A 61 -7.88 1.96 4.50
C ASP A 61 -7.21 2.33 5.85
N ASN A 62 -7.92 2.12 6.96
CA ASN A 62 -7.41 2.36 8.32
C ASN A 62 -6.57 1.19 8.87
N GLY A 63 -6.00 0.36 8.00
CA GLY A 63 -5.16 -0.77 8.38
C GLY A 63 -3.93 -0.35 9.18
N PRO A 64 -3.42 -1.23 10.07
CA PRO A 64 -2.28 -0.93 10.93
C PRO A 64 -0.99 -0.67 10.14
N GLU A 65 -0.85 -1.24 8.95
CA GLU A 65 0.29 -0.97 8.07
C GLU A 65 0.30 0.46 7.53
N PHE A 66 -0.88 1.03 7.27
CA PHE A 66 -1.02 2.38 6.71
C PHE A 66 -1.07 3.47 7.76
N THR A 67 -1.41 3.14 9.01
CA THR A 67 -1.33 4.06 10.15
C THR A 67 0.03 4.01 10.86
N SER A 68 0.92 3.13 10.41
CA SER A 68 2.23 2.92 11.02
C SER A 68 3.17 4.12 10.82
N LYS A 69 3.97 4.41 11.85
CA LYS A 69 5.01 5.46 11.79
C LYS A 69 6.01 5.23 10.66
N THR A 70 6.34 3.97 10.36
CA THR A 70 7.29 3.61 9.30
C THR A 70 6.76 4.04 7.93
N PHE A 71 5.48 3.76 7.64
CA PHE A 71 4.88 4.15 6.37
C PHE A 71 4.68 5.67 6.25
N LEU A 72 4.17 6.32 7.30
CA LEU A 72 3.96 7.77 7.31
C LEU A 72 5.28 8.54 7.17
N LYS A 73 6.36 8.04 7.81
CA LYS A 73 7.71 8.60 7.65
C LYS A 73 8.19 8.48 6.21
N TRP A 74 8.05 7.30 5.59
CA TRP A 74 8.42 7.10 4.19
C TRP A 74 7.67 8.05 3.25
N ALA A 75 6.36 8.24 3.45
CA ALA A 75 5.54 9.14 2.64
C ALA A 75 6.01 10.60 2.75
N SER A 76 6.39 11.03 3.96
CA SER A 76 6.96 12.36 4.21
C SER A 76 8.31 12.55 3.51
N GLU A 77 9.23 11.58 3.64
CA GLU A 77 10.59 11.66 3.09
C GLU A 77 10.64 11.63 1.55
N LYS A 78 9.68 10.98 0.90
CA LYS A 78 9.64 10.81 -0.56
C LYS A 78 9.11 12.02 -1.35
N GLY A 79 8.84 13.13 -0.67
CA GLY A 79 8.34 14.37 -1.28
C GLY A 79 6.96 14.80 -0.77
N SER A 80 6.67 14.52 0.51
CA SER A 80 5.42 14.90 1.18
C SER A 80 4.17 14.35 0.48
N ILE A 81 4.14 13.03 0.29
CA ILE A 81 2.95 12.34 -0.26
C ILE A 81 1.81 12.47 0.77
N PHE A 82 0.65 12.96 0.33
CA PHE A 82 -0.52 13.05 1.20
C PHE A 82 -1.19 11.68 1.35
N ILE A 83 -1.40 11.26 2.59
CA ILE A 83 -2.10 10.01 2.91
C ILE A 83 -3.52 10.33 3.33
N TYR A 84 -4.49 9.73 2.64
CA TYR A 84 -5.91 9.82 2.97
C TYR A 84 -6.43 8.46 3.40
N HIS A 85 -7.08 8.40 4.56
CA HIS A 85 -7.74 7.19 5.02
C HIS A 85 -9.22 7.19 4.62
N THR A 86 -9.67 6.11 3.98
CA THR A 86 -11.08 5.94 3.60
C THR A 86 -11.96 5.96 4.84
N GLY A 87 -13.09 6.69 4.77
CA GLY A 87 -14.05 6.78 5.87
C GLY A 87 -13.74 7.84 6.92
N GLN A 88 -12.67 8.63 6.76
CA GLN A 88 -12.51 9.89 7.48
C GLN A 88 -13.13 11.03 6.64
N THR A 89 -14.39 11.37 6.92
CA THR A 89 -14.97 12.65 6.50
C THR A 89 -14.49 13.75 7.44
N ASN A 90 -14.10 14.89 6.88
CA ASN A 90 -13.92 16.15 7.63
C ASN A 90 -15.16 16.51 8.46
#